data_AF-A0A2H6LH49-F1
#
_entry.id   AF-A0A2H6LH49-F1
#
_cell.length_a   1.000
_cell.length_b   1.000
_cell.length_c   1.000
_cell.angle_alpha   90.00
_cell.angle_beta   90.00
_cell.angle_gamma   90.00
#
_symmetry.space_group_name_H-M   'P 1'
#
loop_
_entity.id
_entity.type
_entity.pdbx_description
1 polymer ?
#
loop_
_entity_poly.entity_id
_entity_poly.type
_entity_poly.pdbx_seq_one_letter_code
_entity_poly.pdbx_strand_id
1 'polypeptide(L)' 'MQLFEALYPLLLALTQLQELVDDTSLAVGSEAYAAALQVYNYAKASGQTAGLDTVVEEMGQRFARKSRKTKPQAAAL' A
#
# COMPACT_ATOMS: atom_id res chain seq x y z
N MET A 1 13.77 -35.52 -7.42
CA MET A 1 12.49 -35.28 -6.70
C MET A 1 12.72 -34.62 -5.35
N GLN A 2 13.48 -35.21 -4.42
CA GLN A 2 13.59 -34.72 -3.04
C GLN A 2 14.01 -33.24 -2.86
N LEU A 3 14.93 -32.73 -3.69
CA LEU A 3 15.31 -31.31 -3.65
C LEU A 3 14.19 -30.39 -4.15
N PHE A 4 13.45 -30.81 -5.19
CA PHE A 4 12.31 -30.05 -5.71
C PHE A 4 11.18 -29.98 -4.67
N GLU A 5 10.88 -31.11 -4.02
CA GLU A 5 9.91 -31.19 -2.92
C GLU A 5 10.32 -30.31 -1.73
N ALA A 6 11.63 -30.13 -1.47
CA ALA A 6 12.12 -29.24 -0.43
C ALA A 6 12.06 -27.75 -0.82
N LEU A 7 12.23 -27.44 -2.11
CA LEU A 7 12.21 -26.05 -2.60
C LEU A 7 10.79 -25.51 -2.82
N TYR A 8 9.83 -26.37 -3.17
CA TYR A 8 8.48 -25.93 -3.50
C TYR A 8 7.77 -25.20 -2.34
N PRO A 9 7.81 -25.69 -1.07
CA PRO A 9 7.25 -24.97 0.06
C PRO A 9 7.93 -23.62 0.32
N LEU A 10 9.24 -23.51 0.09
CA LEU A 10 9.98 -22.26 0.24
C LEU A 10 9.54 -21.23 -0.81
N LEU A 11 9.39 -21.67 -2.07
CA LEU A 11 8.85 -20.82 -3.13
C LEU A 11 7.47 -20.29 -2.76
N LEU A 12 6.57 -21.17 -2.28
CA LEU A 12 5.22 -20.77 -1.88
C LEU A 12 5.24 -19.76 -0.72
N ALA A 13 6.08 -19.99 0.29
CA ALA A 13 6.22 -19.07 1.43
C ALA A 13 6.76 -17.70 0.99
N LEU A 14 7.73 -17.66 0.08
CA LEU A 14 8.26 -16.41 -0.48
C LEU A 14 7.20 -15.67 -1.29
N THR A 15 6.38 -16.36 -2.08
CA THR A 15 5.27 -15.75 -2.81
C THR A 15 4.25 -15.13 -1.86
N GLN A 16 3.84 -15.85 -0.80
CA GLN A 16 2.91 -15.31 0.20
C GLN A 16 3.50 -14.11 0.96
N LEU A 17 4.77 -14.18 1.31
CA LEU A 17 5.45 -13.06 1.97
C LEU A 17 5.49 -11.83 1.07
N GLN A 18 5.77 -12.01 -0.23
CA GLN A 18 5.76 -10.91 -1.19
C GLN A 18 4.38 -10.25 -1.27
N GLU A 19 3.30 -11.04 -1.34
CA GLU A 19 1.93 -10.51 -1.34
C GLU A 19 1.63 -9.69 -0.08
N LEU A 20 2.04 -10.19 1.10
CA LEU A 20 1.85 -9.46 2.36
C LEU A 20 2.66 -8.14 2.41
N VAL A 21 3.88 -8.14 1.86
CA VAL A 21 4.70 -6.93 1.77
C VAL A 21 4.07 -5.91 0.82
N ASP A 22 3.52 -6.35 -0.30
CA ASP A 22 2.84 -5.49 -1.26
C ASP A 22 1.56 -4.89 -0.66
N ASP A 23 0.76 -5.71 0.03
CA ASP A 23 -0.44 -5.26 0.75
C ASP A 23 -0.10 -4.25 1.85
N THR A 24 0.96 -4.51 2.63
CA THR A 24 1.44 -3.60 3.68
C THR A 24 1.94 -2.29 3.11
N SER A 25 2.72 -2.34 2.02
CA SER A 25 3.24 -1.16 1.33
C SER A 25 2.11 -0.29 0.77
N LEU A 26 1.06 -0.90 0.22
CA LEU A 26 -0.13 -0.21 -0.25
C LEU A 26 -0.91 0.44 0.91
N ALA A 27 -1.09 -0.26 2.03
CA ALA A 27 -1.78 0.25 3.20
C ALA A 27 -1.07 1.48 3.78
N VAL A 28 0.23 1.36 4.07
CA VAL A 28 1.04 2.46 4.62
C VAL A 28 1.16 3.62 3.63
N GLY A 29 1.29 3.35 2.33
CA GLY A 29 1.30 4.39 1.29
C GLY A 29 -0.02 5.18 1.23
N SER A 30 -1.15 4.50 1.43
CA SER A 30 -2.48 5.15 1.50
C SER A 30 -2.59 6.08 2.72
N GLU A 31 -2.06 5.68 3.87
CA GLU A 31 -2.00 6.53 5.07
C GLU A 31 -1.09 7.74 4.87
N ALA A 32 0.10 7.53 4.30
CA ALA A 32 1.03 8.61 3.97
C ALA A 32 0.41 9.62 2.99
N TYR A 33 -0.32 9.15 1.97
CA TYR A 33 -1.06 10.02 1.06
C TYR A 33 -2.16 10.81 1.77
N ALA A 34 -2.92 10.19 2.68
CA ALA A 34 -3.93 10.90 3.46
C ALA A 34 -3.31 12.01 4.32
N ALA A 35 -2.15 11.77 4.94
CA ALA A 35 -1.41 12.78 5.69
C ALA A 35 -0.90 13.91 4.78
N ALA A 36 -0.34 13.57 3.62
CA ALA A 36 0.10 14.56 2.63
C ALA A 36 -1.07 15.44 2.15
N LEU A 37 -2.25 14.86 1.94
CA LEU A 37 -3.45 15.59 1.54
C LEU A 37 -3.91 16.58 2.63
N GLN A 38 -3.75 16.24 3.91
CA GLN A 38 -4.03 17.18 5.01
C GLN A 38 -3.09 18.40 4.96
N VAL A 39 -1.79 18.18 4.76
CA VAL A 39 -0.80 19.26 4.64
C VAL A 39 -1.08 20.12 3.40
N TYR A 40 -1.38 19.49 2.26
CA TYR A 40 -1.78 20.20 1.05
C TYR A 40 -3.02 21.07 1.26
N ASN A 41 -4.07 20.53 1.89
CA ASN A 41 -5.29 21.27 2.15
C ASN A 41 -5.04 22.49 3.06
N TYR A 42 -4.17 22.34 4.06
CA TYR A 42 -3.73 23.45 4.89
C TYR A 42 -2.97 24.52 4.07
N ALA A 43 -2.00 24.10 3.27
CA ALA A 43 -1.24 25.00 2.40
C ALA A 43 -2.16 25.74 1.41
N LYS A 44 -3.14 25.04 0.83
CA LYS A 44 -4.19 25.59 -0.04
C LYS A 44 -5.05 26.64 0.64
N ALA A 45 -5.48 26.39 1.87
CA ALA A 45 -6.23 27.39 2.64
C ALA A 45 -5.39 28.65 2.92
N SER A 46 -4.07 28.52 3.01
CA SER A 46 -3.14 29.65 3.22
C SER A 46 -2.62 30.31 1.92
N GLY A 47 -3.02 29.83 0.74
CA GLY A 47 -2.53 30.32 -0.55
C GLY A 47 -1.10 29.89 -0.93
N GLN A 48 -0.54 28.91 -0.24
CA GLN A 48 0.85 28.44 -0.39
C GLN A 48 0.95 27.08 -1.12
N THR A 49 0.30 26.92 -2.27
CA THR A 49 0.25 25.62 -3.01
C THR A 49 1.29 25.46 -4.09
N ALA A 50 2.13 26.48 -4.34
CA ALA A 50 3.10 26.46 -5.43
C ALA A 50 4.00 25.22 -5.36
N GLY A 51 3.88 24.34 -6.37
CA GLY A 51 4.65 23.10 -6.47
C GLY A 51 4.09 21.89 -5.71
N LEU A 52 2.98 22.03 -4.98
CA LEU A 52 2.34 20.90 -4.28
C LEU A 52 1.28 20.18 -5.11
N ASP A 53 0.66 20.85 -6.09
CA ASP A 53 -0.42 20.27 -6.89
C ASP A 53 0.03 19.01 -7.64
N THR A 54 1.21 19.07 -8.28
CA THR A 54 1.79 17.94 -9.02
C THR A 54 2.13 16.77 -8.08
N VAL A 55 2.66 17.06 -6.90
CA VAL A 55 3.02 16.04 -5.90
C VAL A 55 1.78 15.30 -5.40
N VAL A 56 0.70 16.03 -5.09
CA VAL A 56 -0.56 15.42 -4.64
C VAL A 56 -1.21 14.60 -5.75
N GLU A 57 -1.13 15.05 -7.01
CA GLU A 57 -1.66 14.31 -8.15
C GLU A 57 -0.93 12.98 -8.37
N GLU A 58 0.41 12.99 -8.37
CA GLU A 58 1.23 11.78 -8.49
C GLU A 58 0.97 10.80 -7.34
N MET A 59 0.90 11.30 -6.10
CA MET A 59 0.55 10.48 -4.95
C MET A 59 -0.87 9.92 -5.05
N GLY A 60 -1.81 10.69 -5.59
CA GLY A 60 -3.17 10.25 -5.87
C GLY A 60 -3.22 9.11 -6.88
N GLN A 61 -2.46 9.17 -7.97
CA GLN A 61 -2.41 8.07 -8.95
C GLN A 61 -1.88 6.77 -8.33
N ARG A 62 -0.96 6.86 -7.37
CA ARG A 62 -0.30 5.72 -6.74
C ARG A 62 -1.04 5.15 -5.54
N PHE A 63 -1.72 6.00 -4.77
CA PHE A 63 -2.27 5.63 -3.45
C PHE A 63 -3.74 6.04 -3.25
N ALA A 64 -4.39 6.71 -4.22
CA ALA A 64 -5.83 6.94 -4.13
C ALA A 64 -6.58 5.59 -4.23
N ARG A 65 -7.35 5.32 -3.17
CA ARG A 65 -7.89 4.00 -2.80
C ARG A 65 -8.46 3.17 -3.95
N LYS A 66 -8.10 1.88 -3.90
CA LYS A 66 -9.10 0.79 -3.87
C LYS A 66 -8.86 -0.05 -2.62
N SER A 67 -9.40 0.37 -1.47
CA SER A 67 -9.46 -0.51 -0.30
C SER A 67 -10.31 -1.72 -0.67
N ARG A 68 -9.69 -2.86 -1.00
CA ARG A 68 -10.41 -4.14 -0.96
C ARG A 68 -10.82 -4.36 0.49
N LYS A 69 -12.11 -4.60 0.71
CA LYS A 69 -12.59 -5.10 2.00
C LYS A 69 -11.80 -6.37 2.29
N THR A 70 -10.91 -6.33 3.28
CA THR A 70 -10.23 -7.51 3.80
C THR A 70 -11.33 -8.47 4.25
N LYS A 71 -11.52 -9.57 3.53
CA LYS A 71 -12.44 -10.62 3.94
C LYS A 71 -11.80 -11.23 5.19
N PRO A 72 -12.47 -11.27 6.35
CA PRO A 72 -11.87 -11.82 7.56
C PRO A 72 -11.51 -13.28 7.27
N GLN A 73 -10.22 -13.58 7.27
CA GLN A 73 -9.73 -14.94 7.23
C GLN A 73 -10.08 -15.56 8.58
N ALA A 74 -11.18 -16.29 8.62
CA ALA A 74 -11.58 -17.06 9.78
C ALA A 74 -10.42 -18.01 10.11
N ALA A 75 -9.83 -17.81 11.29
CA ALA A 75 -8.88 -18.74 11.87
C ALA A 75 -9.58 -20.10 11.99
N ALA A 76 -9.15 -21.07 11.19
CA ALA A 76 -9.51 -22.46 11.39
C ALA A 76 -8.67 -22.96 12.57
N LEU A 77 -9.37 -23.26 13.67
CA LEU A 77 -8.90 -24.08 14.78
C LEU A 77 -8.96 -25.56 14.39
#